data_AF-A0AAU0SBY6-F1
#
_entry.id   AF-A0AAU0SBY6-F1
#
_cell.length_a   1.000
_cell.length_b   1.000
_cell.length_c   1.000
_cell.angle_alpha   90.00
_cell.angle_beta   90.00
_cell.angle_gamma   90.00
#
_symmetry.space_group_name_H-M   'P 1'
#
loop_
_entity.id
_entity.type
_entity.pdbx_description
1 polymer ?
#
loop_
_entity_poly.entity_id
_entity_poly.type
_entity_poly.pdbx_seq_one_letter_code
_entity_poly.pdbx_strand_id
1 'polypeptide(L)' 'MMKLFWTREATQDREDIYDYIEADNPAAALALDELFTEKAGRLVNHPSLGRLGRVAGTR' A
#
# COMPACT_ATOMS: atom_id res chain seq x y z
N MET A 1 17.07 5.23 10.83
CA MET A 1 16.11 5.72 9.83
C MET A 1 15.56 4.49 9.11
N MET A 2 14.26 4.17 9.27
CA MET A 2 13.63 3.09 8.51
C MET A 2 13.43 3.53 7.07
N LYS A 3 13.72 2.66 6.10
CA LYS A 3 13.49 2.91 4.68
C LYS A 3 12.29 2.11 4.23
N LEU A 4 11.32 2.78 3.64
CA LEU A 4 10.16 2.17 3.01
C LEU A 4 10.51 1.80 1.57
N PHE A 5 10.20 0.57 1.16
CA PHE A 5 10.31 0.12 -0.22
C PHE A 5 9.13 -0.80 -0.54
N TRP A 6 8.65 -0.73 -1.78
CA TRP A 6 7.65 -1.64 -2.32
C TRP A 6 8.37 -2.89 -2.86
N THR A 7 7.88 -4.08 -2.52
CA THR A 7 8.35 -5.30 -3.18
C THR A 7 7.75 -5.37 -4.58
N ARG A 8 8.30 -6.24 -5.43
CA ARG A 8 7.76 -6.41 -6.80
C ARG A 8 6.30 -6.88 -6.76
N GLU A 9 5.99 -7.77 -5.84
CA GLU A 9 4.64 -8.29 -5.60
C GLU A 9 3.70 -7.16 -5.17
N ALA A 10 4.12 -6.30 -4.23
CA ALA A 10 3.29 -5.20 -3.77
C ALA A 10 3.05 -4.12 -4.84
N THR A 11 4.00 -3.92 -5.76
CA THR A 11 3.78 -3.06 -6.93
C THR A 11 2.78 -3.68 -7.89
N GLN A 12 2.91 -4.98 -8.20
CA GLN A 12 1.97 -5.69 -9.06
C GLN A 12 0.55 -5.68 -8.48
N ASP A 13 0.40 -5.95 -7.18
CA ASP A 13 -0.90 -5.92 -6.51
C ASP A 13 -1.56 -4.53 -6.62
N ARG A 14 -0.78 -3.45 -6.56
CA ARG A 14 -1.30 -2.08 -6.74
C ARG A 14 -1.76 -1.82 -8.19
N GLU A 15 -0.98 -2.26 -9.17
CA GLU A 15 -1.35 -2.16 -10.60
C GLU A 15 -2.64 -2.94 -10.88
N ASP A 16 -2.73 -4.19 -10.41
CA ASP A 16 -3.90 -5.05 -10.61
C ASP A 16 -5.17 -4.45 -9.98
N ILE A 17 -5.06 -3.87 -8.77
CA ILE A 17 -6.18 -3.17 -8.11
C ILE A 17 -6.58 -1.91 -8.88
N TYR A 18 -5.59 -1.13 -9.34
CA TYR A 18 -5.84 0.09 -10.09
C TYR A 18 -6.59 -0.22 -11.40
N ASP A 19 -6.07 -1.14 -12.20
CA ASP A 19 -6.64 -1.54 -13.49
C ASP A 19 -8.08 -2.06 -13.34
N TYR A 20 -8.33 -2.83 -12.27
CA TYR A 20 -9.67 -3.34 -11.98
C TYR A 20 -10.67 -2.22 -11.69
N ILE A 21 -10.29 -1.22 -10.90
CA ILE A 21 -11.19 -0.12 -10.52
C ILE A 21 -11.32 0.89 -11.65
N GLU A 22 -10.24 1.17 -12.37
CA GLU A 22 -10.22 2.17 -13.45
C GLU A 22 -11.23 1.84 -14.55
N ALA A 23 -11.45 0.55 -14.83
CA ALA A 23 -12.43 0.10 -15.81
C ALA A 23 -13.86 0.62 -15.54
N ASP A 24 -14.21 0.90 -14.28
CA ASP A 24 -15.50 1.47 -13.87
C ASP A 24 -15.38 2.95 -13.46
N ASN A 25 -14.34 3.31 -12.72
CA ASN A 25 -14.14 4.66 -12.18
C ASN A 25 -12.65 5.04 -12.06
N PRO A 26 -12.07 5.69 -13.07
CA PRO A 26 -10.68 6.12 -13.06
C PRO A 26 -10.31 7.06 -11.91
N ALA A 27 -11.23 7.94 -11.50
CA ALA A 27 -10.98 8.86 -10.40
C ALA A 27 -10.89 8.12 -9.05
N ALA A 28 -11.68 7.07 -8.87
CA ALA A 28 -11.61 6.22 -7.67
C ALA A 28 -10.32 5.39 -7.64
N ALA A 29 -9.86 4.87 -8.79
CA ALA A 29 -8.61 4.14 -8.90
C ALA A 29 -7.41 5.01 -8.47
N LEU A 30 -7.33 6.23 -9.00
CA LEU A 30 -6.30 7.21 -8.63
C LEU A 30 -6.35 7.57 -7.14
N ALA A 31 -7.54 7.89 -6.62
CA ALA A 31 -7.69 8.25 -5.22
C ALA A 31 -7.26 7.12 -4.28
N LEU A 32 -7.50 5.85 -4.64
CA LEU A 32 -7.08 4.70 -3.86
C LEU A 32 -5.56 4.50 -3.91
N ASP A 33 -4.94 4.65 -5.08
CA ASP A 33 -3.49 4.51 -5.22
C ASP A 33 -2.71 5.59 -4.44
N GLU A 34 -3.19 6.83 -4.49
CA GLU A 34 -2.67 7.93 -3.67
C GLU A 34 -2.81 7.62 -2.17
N LEU A 35 -3.94 7.04 -1.76
CA LEU A 35 -4.18 6.64 -0.38
C LEU A 35 -3.20 5.56 0.09
N PHE A 36 -2.86 4.58 -0.74
CA PHE A 36 -1.81 3.60 -0.39
C PHE A 36 -0.47 4.27 -0.12
N THR A 37 -0.07 5.19 -0.99
CA THR A 37 1.19 5.93 -0.85
C THR A 37 1.20 6.78 0.43
N GLU A 38 0.12 7.53 0.69
CA GLU A 38 -0.02 8.37 1.89
C GLU A 38 0.05 7.55 3.18
N LYS A 39 -0.66 6.42 3.23
CA LYS A 39 -0.72 5.57 4.42
C LYS A 39 0.59 4.81 4.65
N ALA A 40 1.21 4.27 3.60
CA ALA A 40 2.51 3.61 3.71
C ALA A 40 3.61 4.59 4.14
N GLY A 41 3.59 5.84 3.66
CA GLY A 41 4.57 6.86 4.03
C GLY A 41 4.65 7.14 5.54
N ARG A 42 3.56 6.92 6.29
CA ARG A 42 3.55 7.08 7.75
C ARG A 42 4.46 6.08 8.47
N LEU A 43 4.74 4.92 7.86
CA LEU A 43 5.60 3.88 8.43
C LEU A 43 7.06 4.31 8.55
N VAL A 44 7.51 5.32 7.79
CA VAL A 44 8.87 5.87 7.92
C VAL A 44 9.10 6.44 9.33
N ASN A 45 8.09 7.11 9.88
CA ASN A 45 8.13 7.72 11.21
C ASN A 45 7.56 6.81 12.30
N HIS A 46 6.61 5.94 11.94
CA HIS A 46 5.93 5.03 12.86
C HIS A 46 5.94 3.58 12.34
N PRO A 47 7.08 2.87 12.37
CA PRO A 47 7.22 1.54 11.77
C PRO A 47 6.36 0.45 12.44
N SER A 48 5.88 0.70 13.65
CA SER A 48 4.98 -0.20 14.40
C SER A 48 3.50 0.15 14.24
N LEU A 49 3.15 1.08 13.35
CA LEU A 49 1.76 1.40 13.03
C LEU A 49 1.11 0.21 12.32
N GLY A 50 -0.08 -0.19 12.79
CA GLY A 50 -0.80 -1.36 12.27
C GLY A 50 -0.93 -2.48 13.30
N ARG A 51 -1.75 -3.48 12.97
CA ARG A 51 -1.97 -4.64 13.83
C ARG A 51 -0.87 -5.66 13.56
N LEU A 52 -0.44 -6.38 14.59
CA LEU A 52 0.39 -7.57 14.42
C LEU A 52 -0.21 -8.52 13.37
N GLY A 53 0.63 -8.96 12.43
CA GLY A 53 0.26 -9.90 11.40
C GLY A 53 -0.09 -11.26 11.99
N ARG A 54 -0.78 -12.09 11.19
CA ARG A 54 -1.14 -13.46 11.60
C ARG A 54 0.07 -14.40 11.66
N VAL A 55 1.18 -14.02 11.02
CA VAL A 55 2.43 -14.79 10.98
C VAL A 55 3.41 -14.17 11.97
N ALA A 56 4.09 -15.00 12.76
CA ALA A 56 5.08 -14.52 13.72
C ALA A 56 6.18 -13.72 13.01
N GLY A 57 6.45 -12.51 13.52
CA GLY A 57 7.43 -11.60 12.94
C GLY A 57 6.88 -10.69 11.82
N THR A 58 5.61 -10.81 11.43
CA THR A 58 4.97 -9.89 10.49
C THR A 58 4.06 -8.88 11.18
N ARG A 59 3.83 -7.75 10.52
CA ARG A 59 3.05 -6.62 11.01
C ARG A 59 2.37 -5.93 9.83
#